data_AF-R7M0W8-F1
#
_entry.id   AF-R7M0W8-F1
#
_cell.length_a   1.000
_cell.length_b   1.000
_cell.length_c   1.000
_cell.angle_alpha   90.00
_cell.angle_beta   90.00
_cell.angle_gamma   90.00
#
_symmetry.space_group_name_H-M   'P 1'
#
loop_
_entity.id
_entity.type
_entity.pdbx_description
1 polymer ?
#
loop_
_entity_poly.entity_id
_entity_poly.type
_entity_poly.pdbx_seq_one_letter_code
_entity_poly.pdbx_strand_id
1 'polypeptide(L)' 'MKKKIIVTESKKTPIRAIREYCLECSGGSNVEVKLCALERCPLYAFRFGVRPATAAKRFASQGNDVIKKSAL' A
#
# COMPACT_ATOMS: atom_id res chain seq x y z
N MET A 1 24.97 24.07 -8.53
CA MET A 1 25.23 23.58 -7.15
C MET A 1 24.61 22.20 -6.98
N LYS A 2 25.38 21.12 -7.11
CA LYS A 2 24.86 19.75 -6.98
C LYS A 2 24.80 19.41 -5.49
N LYS A 3 23.60 19.34 -4.91
CA LYS A 3 23.42 18.90 -3.51
C LYS A 3 23.84 17.42 -3.43
N LYS A 4 24.98 17.18 -2.78
CA LYS A 4 25.47 15.83 -2.44
C LYS A 4 24.54 15.28 -1.36
N ILE A 5 23.65 14.38 -1.74
CA ILE A 5 22.76 13.69 -0.79
C ILE A 5 23.62 12.63 -0.08
N ILE A 6 24.07 12.95 1.13
CA ILE A 6 24.61 11.99 2.08
C ILE A 6 23.46 11.09 2.55
N VAL A 7 23.45 9.83 2.13
CA VAL A 7 22.44 8.85 2.54
C VAL A 7 22.79 8.38 3.95
N THR A 8 22.26 9.06 4.96
CA THR A 8 22.21 8.56 6.34
C THR A 8 20.95 7.71 6.51
N GLU A 9 21.01 6.67 7.35
CA GLU A 9 19.95 5.68 7.61
C GLU A 9 18.55 6.25 7.36
N SER A 10 17.95 5.83 6.25
CA SER A 10 16.77 6.50 5.71
C SER A 10 15.59 6.21 6.63
N LYS A 11 15.19 7.18 7.45
CA LYS A 11 13.95 7.11 8.23
C LYS A 11 12.80 6.81 7.27
N LYS A 12 12.39 5.54 7.22
CA LYS A 12 11.25 5.10 6.44
C LYS A 12 10.03 5.82 7.01
N THR A 13 9.23 6.42 6.12
CA THR A 13 7.91 6.90 6.56
C THR A 13 7.06 5.69 6.95
N PRO A 14 6.13 5.82 7.91
CA PRO A 14 5.29 4.69 8.33
C PRO A 14 4.59 3.99 7.15
N ILE A 15 4.14 4.76 6.17
CA ILE A 15 3.50 4.22 4.96
C ILE A 15 4.48 3.39 4.10
N ARG A 16 5.75 3.80 3.99
CA ARG A 16 6.77 3.00 3.29
C ARG A 16 7.10 1.72 4.04
N ALA A 17 7.20 1.79 5.37
CA ALA A 17 7.40 0.60 6.21
C ALA A 17 6.23 -0.40 6.08
N ILE A 18 4.98 0.09 6.06
CA ILE A 18 3.80 -0.76 5.84
C ILE A 18 3.85 -1.43 4.45
N ARG A 19 4.25 -0.69 3.41
CA ARG A 19 4.36 -1.27 2.05
C ARG A 19 5.35 -2.42 2.00
N GLU A 20 6.50 -2.25 2.63
CA GLU A 20 7.58 -3.24 2.72
C GLU A 20 7.12 -4.45 3.53
N TYR A 21 6.51 -4.24 4.69
CA TYR A 21 5.88 -5.32 5.45
C TYR A 21 4.85 -6.10 4.63
N CYS A 22 3.99 -5.41 3.88
CA CYS A 22 3.02 -6.08 3.01
C CYS A 22 3.69 -6.86 1.88
N LEU A 23 4.82 -6.40 1.33
CA LEU A 23 5.61 -7.19 0.37
C LEU A 23 6.11 -8.47 1.03
N GLU A 24 6.77 -8.37 2.17
CA GLU A 24 7.32 -9.53 2.89
C GLU A 24 6.22 -10.52 3.27
N CYS A 25 5.12 -10.03 3.84
CA CYS A 25 3.93 -10.83 4.18
C CYS A 25 3.33 -11.56 2.97
N SER A 26 3.46 -10.98 1.76
CA SER A 26 2.95 -11.55 0.51
C SER A 26 4.04 -12.26 -0.32
N GLY A 27 5.13 -12.72 0.32
CA GLY A 27 6.21 -13.45 -0.35
C GLY A 27 6.97 -12.63 -1.40
N GLY A 28 7.03 -11.31 -1.24
CA GLY A 28 7.66 -10.38 -2.18
C GLY A 28 6.82 -10.06 -3.44
N SER A 29 5.63 -10.64 -3.58
CA SER A 29 4.81 -10.46 -4.78
C SER A 29 3.91 -9.22 -4.70
N ASN A 30 4.08 -8.30 -5.64
CA ASN A 30 3.17 -7.15 -5.79
C ASN A 30 1.74 -7.58 -6.15
N VAL A 31 1.59 -8.69 -6.88
CA VAL A 31 0.29 -9.23 -7.29
C VAL A 31 -0.46 -9.76 -6.07
N GLU A 32 0.23 -10.50 -5.21
CA GLU A 32 -0.35 -11.03 -3.97
C GLU A 32 -0.77 -9.91 -3.00
N VAL A 33 -0.02 -8.81 -2.93
CA VAL A 33 -0.45 -7.62 -2.15
C VAL A 33 -1.75 -7.04 -2.71
N LYS A 34 -1.89 -7.01 -4.04
CA LYS A 34 -3.12 -6.51 -4.69
C LYS A 34 -4.29 -7.45 -4.42
N LEU A 35 -4.07 -8.76 -4.50
CA LEU A 35 -5.06 -9.83 -4.34
C LEU A 35 -5.22 -10.32 -2.89
N CYS A 36 -4.60 -9.64 -1.92
CA CYS A 36 -4.64 -10.03 -0.51
C CYS A 36 -6.09 -10.19 -0.02
N ALA A 37 -6.42 -11.39 0.48
CA ALA A 37 -7.77 -11.71 0.96
C ALA A 37 -8.04 -11.25 2.40
N LEU A 38 -7.03 -10.72 3.11
CA LEU A 38 -7.15 -10.30 4.51
C LEU A 38 -7.73 -8.89 4.63
N GLU A 39 -8.98 -8.70 4.21
CA GLU A 39 -9.64 -7.39 4.18
C GLU A 39 -9.79 -6.75 5.57
N ARG A 40 -9.88 -7.57 6.63
CA ARG A 40 -9.94 -7.12 8.03
C ARG A 40 -8.56 -6.80 8.62
N CYS A 41 -7.48 -6.93 7.86
CA CYS A 41 -6.16 -6.55 8.31
C CYS A 41 -6.12 -5.03 8.57
N PRO A 42 -5.66 -4.57 9.76
CA PRO A 42 -5.55 -3.13 10.06
C PRO A 42 -4.69 -2.35 9.06
N LEU A 43 -3.78 -3.04 8.36
CA LEU A 43 -2.89 -2.45 7.36
C LEU A 43 -3.48 -2.50 5.93
N TYR A 44 -4.62 -3.17 5.71
CA TYR A 44 -5.16 -3.45 4.37
C TYR A 44 -5.34 -2.18 3.51
N ALA A 45 -5.83 -1.10 4.12
CA ALA A 45 -6.05 0.17 3.44
C ALA A 45 -4.75 0.90 3.03
N PHE A 46 -3.61 0.52 3.64
CA PHE A 46 -2.29 1.13 3.44
C PHE A 46 -1.33 0.24 2.65
N ARG A 47 -1.74 -0.98 2.30
CA ARG A 47 -0.89 -2.01 1.67
C ARG A 47 -0.20 -1.59 0.38
N PHE A 48 -0.70 -0.54 -0.27
CA PHE A 48 -0.13 0.03 -1.49
C PHE A 48 0.92 1.12 -1.26
N GLY A 49 1.31 1.38 -0.01
CA GLY A 49 2.32 2.40 0.28
C GLY A 49 1.85 3.82 -0.02
N VAL A 50 0.53 4.05 0.06
CA VAL A 50 -0.10 5.37 -0.09
C VAL A 50 -1.23 5.52 0.93
N ARG A 51 -1.68 6.75 1.15
CA ARG A 51 -2.86 7.01 1.98
C ARG A 51 -4.11 6.43 1.30
N PRO A 52 -5.11 5.93 2.06
CA PRO A 52 -6.33 5.34 1.50
C PRO A 52 -7.06 6.27 0.54
N ALA A 53 -7.15 7.56 0.83
CA ALA A 53 -7.75 8.55 -0.07
C ALA A 53 -7.03 8.66 -1.42
N THR A 54 -5.70 8.52 -1.43
CA THR A 54 -4.89 8.50 -2.67
C THR A 54 -5.08 7.18 -3.42
N ALA A 55 -5.15 6.06 -2.71
CA ALA A 55 -5.45 4.75 -3.31
C ALA A 55 -6.84 4.78 -3.97
N ALA A 56 -7.87 5.24 -3.26
CA ALA A 56 -9.24 5.34 -3.77
C ALA A 56 -9.29 6.15 -5.07
N LYS A 57 -8.61 7.31 -5.15
CA LYS A 57 -8.54 8.10 -6.40
C LYS A 57 -7.85 7.36 -7.55
N ARG A 58 -6.82 6.56 -7.27
CA ARG A 58 -6.07 5.79 -8.28
C ARG A 58 -6.86 4.59 -8.81
N PHE A 59 -7.68 3.97 -7.96
CA PHE A 59 -8.46 2.79 -8.32
C PHE A 59 -9.88 3.13 -8.77
N ALA A 60 -10.42 4.30 -8.41
CA ALA A 60 -11.74 4.76 -8.89
C ALA A 60 -11.80 5.00 -10.41
N SER A 61 -10.68 5.25 -11.07
CA SER A 61 -10.60 5.37 -12.53
C SER A 61 -10.45 4.02 -13.24
N GLN A 62 -10.19 2.93 -12.50
CA GLN A 62 -10.15 1.57 -13.02
C GLN A 62 -11.46 0.88 -12.60
N GLY A 63 -12.51 1.06 -13.41
CA GLY A 63 -13.78 0.36 -13.22
C GLY A 63 -13.56 -1.15 -13.22
N ASN A 64 -13.49 -1.73 -12.02
CA ASN A 64 -13.88 -3.10 -11.75
C ASN A 64 -14.25 -3.24 -10.27
N ASP A 65 -15.47 -3.68 -10.04
CA ASP A 65 -16.19 -3.72 -8.78
C ASP A 65 -15.56 -4.64 -7.73
N VAL A 66 -14.99 -4.10 -6.65
CA VAL A 66 -14.86 -4.81 -5.35
C VAL A 66 -15.22 -3.89 -4.17
N ILE A 67 -15.98 -2.82 -4.40
CA ILE A 67 -16.55 -1.98 -3.33
C ILE A 67 -18.07 -2.12 -3.33
N LYS A 68 -18.57 -3.35 -3.30
CA LYS A 68 -19.94 -3.67 -2.84
C LYS A 68 -19.96 -5.08 -2.27
N LYS A 69 -19.71 -5.18 -0.96
CA LYS A 69 -20.14 -6.22 0.01
C LYS A 69 -19.34 -5.89 1.28
N SER A 70 -19.91 -5.45 2.39
CA SER A 70 -21.29 -5.42 2.84
C SER A 70 -21.37 -4.36 3.93
N ALA A 71 -22.26 -3.39 3.76
CA ALA A 71 -22.89 -2.78 4.92
C ALA A 71 -23.63 -3.91 5.64
N LEU A 72 -23.12 -4.29 6.79
CA LEU A 72 -23.82 -4.98 7.87
C LEU A 72 -23.30 -4.36 9.16
#